data_AF-A0A9W9E3Q8-F1
#
_entry.id   AF-A0A9W9E3Q8-F1
#
_cell.length_a   1.000
_cell.length_b   1.000
_cell.length_c   1.000
_cell.angle_alpha   90.00
_cell.angle_beta   90.00
_cell.angle_gamma   90.00
#
_symmetry.space_group_name_H-M   'P 1'
#
loop_
_entity.id
_entity.type
_entity.pdbx_description
1 polymer ?
#
loop_
_entity_poly.entity_id
_entity_poly.type
_entity_poly.pdbx_seq_one_letter_code
_entity_poly.pdbx_strand_id
1 'polypeptide(L)'
;MVAEAQKRIEWLLTNKNVNHWFSSTKSQTILVNGYGSLERVTTMSIFCAMLAQSLNSPGSLIVLSHFCGLQMLDRNSQDAKEQKTSGLLRSLLIQLLAQWKFPNITCLKHDFIEKLKRTSPNWSSRRQGRLLRRLVAELPKATPIFIIIDGTNYYEIADLCDVMKEAVEEINELLSSKSVETMVKILITSPTRSFDLIEYFKTNEIINVPEDMDDTITRFSESRLKLQFDSKVEDLKHSLSRNEYM
;
A
#
# COMPACT_ATOMS: atom_id res chain seq x y z
N MET A 1 11.73 -16.86 16.26
CA MET A 1 11.23 -15.47 16.09
C MET A 1 12.10 -14.60 15.17
N VAL A 2 13.23 -14.01 15.59
CA VAL A 2 14.00 -13.07 14.71
C VAL A 2 14.54 -13.76 13.45
N ALA A 3 15.13 -14.95 13.57
CA ALA A 3 15.68 -15.68 12.42
C ALA A 3 14.62 -16.12 11.39
N GLU A 4 13.41 -16.47 11.84
CA GLU A 4 12.31 -16.88 10.94
C GLU A 4 11.71 -15.68 10.22
N ALA A 5 11.53 -14.56 10.93
CA ALA A 5 11.10 -13.30 10.31
C ALA A 5 12.05 -12.90 9.16
N GLN A 6 13.35 -13.08 9.36
CA GLN A 6 14.38 -12.81 8.35
C GLN A 6 14.24 -13.71 7.12
N LYS A 7 14.18 -15.04 7.31
CA LYS A 7 14.00 -15.99 6.21
C LYS A 7 12.76 -15.63 5.37
N ARG A 8 11.66 -15.24 6.03
CA ARG A 8 10.40 -14.84 5.36
C ARG A 8 10.56 -13.58 4.51
N ILE A 9 11.28 -12.57 5.02
CA ILE A 9 11.57 -11.35 4.25
C ILE A 9 12.45 -11.67 3.04
N GLU A 10 13.50 -12.49 3.20
CA GLU A 10 14.38 -12.91 2.11
C GLU A 10 13.64 -13.72 1.04
N TRP A 11 12.74 -14.60 1.47
CA TRP A 11 11.87 -15.32 0.56
C TRP A 11 10.94 -14.39 -0.20
N LEU A 12 10.36 -13.37 0.44
CA LEU A 12 9.54 -12.38 -0.26
C LEU A 12 10.35 -11.62 -1.32
N LEU A 13 11.58 -11.24 -1.01
CA LEU A 13 12.49 -10.55 -1.95
C LEU A 13 12.95 -11.43 -3.11
N THR A 14 12.91 -12.76 -2.96
CA THR A 14 13.26 -13.72 -4.01
C THR A 14 12.05 -14.32 -4.71
N ASN A 15 10.84 -14.12 -4.15
CA ASN A 15 9.59 -14.61 -4.73
C ASN A 15 9.35 -14.00 -6.12
N LYS A 16 9.06 -14.85 -7.10
CA LYS A 16 8.88 -14.44 -8.49
C LYS A 16 7.71 -13.46 -8.69
N ASN A 17 6.62 -13.62 -7.97
CA ASN A 17 5.44 -12.75 -8.10
C ASN A 17 5.69 -11.39 -7.45
N VAL A 18 6.33 -11.35 -6.27
CA VAL A 18 6.76 -10.09 -5.65
C VAL A 18 7.75 -9.36 -6.55
N ASN A 19 8.73 -10.09 -7.09
CA ASN A 19 9.72 -9.53 -8.00
C ASN A 19 9.10 -9.00 -9.28
N HIS A 20 8.18 -9.76 -9.89
CA HIS A 20 7.45 -9.31 -11.06
C HIS A 20 6.61 -8.06 -10.77
N TRP A 21 5.86 -8.06 -9.66
CA TRP A 21 5.10 -6.90 -9.22
C TRP A 21 6.00 -5.67 -9.04
N PHE A 22 7.17 -5.83 -8.42
CA PHE A 22 8.09 -4.73 -8.16
C PHE A 22 8.71 -4.16 -9.45
N SER A 23 9.22 -5.03 -10.33
CA SER A 23 9.98 -4.67 -11.54
C SER A 23 9.14 -4.26 -12.74
N SER A 24 7.88 -4.71 -12.79
CA SER A 24 6.97 -4.41 -13.89
C SER A 24 6.65 -2.92 -13.95
N THR A 25 6.57 -2.35 -15.15
CA THR A 25 6.14 -0.96 -15.37
C THR A 25 4.63 -0.79 -15.43
N LYS A 26 3.86 -1.88 -15.29
CA LYS A 26 2.39 -1.86 -15.31
C LYS A 26 1.82 -1.64 -13.92
N SER A 27 0.68 -0.96 -13.84
CA SER A 27 -0.08 -0.84 -12.60
C SER A 27 -0.58 -2.22 -12.14
N GLN A 28 -0.29 -2.59 -10.90
CA GLN A 28 -0.54 -3.94 -10.36
C GLN A 28 -0.81 -3.89 -8.85
N THR A 29 -1.63 -4.83 -8.36
CA THR A 29 -1.89 -5.09 -6.95
C THR A 29 -1.42 -6.48 -6.57
N ILE A 30 -0.94 -6.66 -5.34
CA ILE A 30 -0.68 -7.97 -4.74
C ILE A 30 -1.18 -7.99 -3.29
N LEU A 31 -1.66 -9.16 -2.86
CA LEU A 31 -1.98 -9.50 -1.49
C LEU A 31 -0.93 -10.47 -0.95
N VAL A 32 -0.23 -10.09 0.11
CA VAL A 32 0.72 -10.97 0.80
C VAL A 32 0.13 -11.43 2.11
N ASN A 33 -0.22 -12.72 2.16
CA ASN A 33 -0.61 -13.40 3.37
C ASN A 33 0.63 -13.90 4.10
N GLY A 34 0.85 -13.39 5.30
CA GLY A 34 1.88 -13.84 6.20
C GLY A 34 1.53 -15.18 6.85
N TYR A 35 2.52 -15.70 7.55
CA TYR A 35 2.39 -16.83 8.45
C TYR A 35 3.01 -16.39 9.77
N GLY A 36 2.26 -15.62 10.54
CA GLY A 36 2.69 -15.02 11.79
C GLY A 36 1.55 -14.92 12.80
N SER A 37 1.89 -14.53 14.03
CA SER A 37 0.95 -14.21 15.10
C SER A 37 0.25 -12.86 14.84
N LEU A 38 -0.89 -12.64 15.51
CA LEU A 38 -1.62 -11.36 15.53
C LEU A 38 -0.91 -10.30 16.41
N GLU A 39 0.38 -10.13 16.20
CA GLU A 39 1.18 -9.10 16.87
C GLU A 39 1.01 -7.74 16.19
N ARG A 40 1.20 -6.67 16.97
CA ARG A 40 1.02 -5.28 16.49
C ARG A 40 1.98 -4.91 15.37
N VAL A 41 3.23 -5.35 15.50
CA VAL A 41 4.28 -5.18 14.50
C VAL A 41 4.68 -6.58 14.09
N THR A 42 4.44 -6.90 12.83
CA THR A 42 4.68 -8.25 12.31
C THR A 42 5.87 -8.24 11.37
N THR A 43 6.34 -9.42 10.98
CA THR A 43 7.34 -9.55 9.92
C THR A 43 6.92 -8.82 8.64
N MET A 44 5.62 -8.83 8.31
CA MET A 44 5.09 -8.09 7.17
C MET A 44 5.15 -6.57 7.38
N SER A 45 4.92 -6.11 8.61
CA SER A 45 5.04 -4.70 8.96
C SER A 45 6.48 -4.20 8.80
N ILE A 46 7.47 -5.01 9.21
CA ILE A 46 8.89 -4.70 9.03
C ILE A 46 9.22 -4.65 7.52
N PHE A 47 8.80 -5.66 6.75
CA PHE A 47 8.97 -5.67 5.29
C PHE A 47 8.40 -4.41 4.64
N CYS A 48 7.15 -4.04 4.96
CA CYS A 48 6.47 -2.87 4.45
C CYS A 48 7.20 -1.57 4.82
N ALA A 49 7.67 -1.44 6.05
CA ALA A 49 8.41 -0.27 6.52
C ALA A 49 9.77 -0.12 5.80
N MET A 50 10.50 -1.22 5.63
CA MET A 50 11.78 -1.23 4.88
C MET A 50 11.57 -0.89 3.41
N LEU A 51 10.54 -1.46 2.77
CA LEU A 51 10.17 -1.15 1.40
C LEU A 51 9.80 0.33 1.24
N ALA A 52 8.92 0.85 2.10
CA ALA A 52 8.53 2.26 2.08
C ALA A 52 9.74 3.18 2.26
N GLN A 53 10.63 2.87 3.20
CA GLN A 53 11.85 3.65 3.42
C GLN A 53 12.77 3.65 2.20
N SER A 54 12.96 2.50 1.55
CA SER A 54 13.86 2.36 0.40
C SER A 54 13.29 3.08 -0.84
N LEU A 55 11.96 3.06 -0.99
CA LEU A 55 11.27 3.84 -2.02
C LEU A 55 11.38 5.34 -1.76
N ASN A 56 11.38 5.79 -0.50
CA ASN A 56 11.35 7.19 -0.07
C ASN A 56 12.68 7.95 -0.30
N SER A 57 13.26 7.77 -1.48
CA SER A 57 14.41 8.49 -2.00
C SER A 57 13.99 9.84 -2.62
N PRO A 58 14.87 10.85 -2.62
CA PRO A 58 14.51 12.17 -3.14
C PRO A 58 14.24 12.12 -4.65
N GLY A 59 12.97 12.34 -5.03
CA GLY A 59 12.56 12.68 -6.40
C GLY A 59 12.01 11.51 -7.22
N SER A 60 10.90 11.78 -7.91
CA SER A 60 10.17 10.98 -8.92
C SER A 60 9.02 10.08 -8.47
N LEU A 61 8.95 9.61 -7.23
CA LEU A 61 7.88 8.68 -6.82
C LEU A 61 7.13 9.15 -5.55
N ILE A 62 5.87 8.74 -5.45
CA ILE A 62 5.01 8.96 -4.28
C ILE A 62 4.85 7.63 -3.54
N VAL A 63 5.09 7.64 -2.22
CA VAL A 63 4.86 6.47 -1.36
C VAL A 63 3.76 6.81 -0.36
N LEU A 64 2.65 6.10 -0.43
CA LEU A 64 1.57 6.16 0.56
C LEU A 64 1.61 4.87 1.37
N SER A 65 1.61 4.98 2.69
CA SER A 65 1.66 3.81 3.58
C SER A 65 0.66 3.92 4.72
N HIS A 66 -0.04 2.83 5.00
CA HIS A 66 -1.01 2.75 6.08
C HIS A 66 -0.79 1.47 6.88
N PHE A 67 -0.46 1.61 8.16
CA PHE A 67 -0.21 0.50 9.07
C PHE A 67 -1.40 0.31 10.00
N CYS A 68 -2.27 -0.65 9.67
CA CYS A 68 -3.54 -0.92 10.34
C CYS A 68 -3.37 -1.16 11.85
N GLY A 69 -2.39 -1.97 12.24
CA GLY A 69 -2.10 -2.30 13.64
C GLY A 69 -1.65 -1.11 14.49
N LEU A 70 -1.20 0.00 13.89
CA LEU A 70 -0.83 1.21 14.62
C LEU A 70 -2.03 2.10 14.95
N GLN A 71 -3.11 2.02 14.17
CA GLN A 71 -4.27 2.91 14.28
C GLN A 71 -5.40 2.36 15.16
N MET A 72 -5.37 1.08 15.51
CA MET A 72 -6.40 0.41 16.33
C MET A 72 -6.25 0.64 17.86
N LEU A 73 -5.53 1.69 18.27
CA LEU A 73 -5.14 1.93 19.66
C LEU A 73 -6.29 2.25 20.62
N ASP A 74 -7.43 2.73 20.11
CA ASP A 74 -8.56 3.14 20.97
C ASP A 74 -9.78 2.23 20.76
N ARG A 75 -9.82 1.13 21.52
CA ARG A 75 -10.97 0.21 21.53
C ARG A 75 -12.14 0.73 22.37
N ASN A 76 -11.91 1.73 23.23
CA ASN A 76 -12.86 2.20 24.23
C ASN A 76 -13.58 3.51 23.85
N SER A 77 -13.29 4.13 22.70
CA SER A 77 -14.00 5.33 22.25
C SER A 77 -15.28 4.99 21.50
N GLN A 78 -16.38 5.66 21.86
CA GLN A 78 -17.73 5.44 21.31
C GLN A 78 -17.86 5.89 19.84
N ASP A 79 -16.88 6.66 19.33
CA ASP A 79 -16.74 7.13 17.93
C ASP A 79 -15.98 6.14 17.02
N ALA A 80 -15.76 4.92 17.52
CA ALA A 80 -14.86 3.92 16.97
C ALA A 80 -15.12 3.52 15.50
N LYS A 81 -16.37 3.36 15.06
CA LYS A 81 -16.65 2.67 13.78
C LYS A 81 -16.30 3.54 12.57
N GLU A 82 -16.63 4.83 12.59
CA GLU A 82 -16.28 5.78 11.52
C GLU A 82 -14.79 6.20 11.59
N GLN A 83 -14.23 6.40 12.78
CA GLN A 83 -12.80 6.76 12.92
C GLN A 83 -11.86 5.63 12.47
N LYS A 84 -12.24 4.37 12.67
CA LYS A 84 -11.34 3.23 12.38
C LYS A 84 -11.09 3.02 10.89
N THR A 85 -12.06 3.24 10.01
CA THR A 85 -11.93 2.86 8.58
C THR A 85 -11.95 4.05 7.62
N SER A 86 -12.63 5.15 7.96
CA SER A 86 -12.42 6.43 7.26
C SER A 86 -10.96 6.89 7.39
N GLY A 87 -10.26 6.44 8.42
CA GLY A 87 -8.84 6.69 8.64
C GLY A 87 -7.94 6.19 7.52
N LEU A 88 -8.27 5.08 6.82
CA LEU A 88 -7.41 4.53 5.78
C LEU A 88 -7.33 5.43 4.56
N LEU A 89 -8.45 5.61 3.84
CA LEU A 89 -8.47 6.45 2.65
C LEU A 89 -8.11 7.91 2.98
N ARG A 90 -8.52 8.41 4.14
CA ARG A 90 -8.12 9.73 4.64
C ARG A 90 -6.62 9.83 4.88
N SER A 91 -5.99 8.81 5.48
CA SER A 91 -4.55 8.74 5.69
C SER A 91 -3.81 8.79 4.36
N LEU A 92 -4.25 8.01 3.37
CA LEU A 92 -3.66 8.00 2.02
C LEU A 92 -3.81 9.38 1.34
N LEU A 93 -5.00 10.00 1.45
CA LEU A 93 -5.25 11.35 0.93
C LEU A 93 -4.33 12.40 1.58
N ILE A 94 -4.19 12.39 2.91
CA ILE A 94 -3.31 13.31 3.63
C ILE A 94 -1.87 13.15 3.15
N GLN A 95 -1.39 11.91 3.02
CA GLN A 95 -0.03 11.63 2.56
C GLN A 95 0.21 12.05 1.11
N LEU A 96 -0.78 11.84 0.22
CA LEU A 96 -0.71 12.26 -1.18
C LEU A 96 -0.61 13.78 -1.27
N LEU A 97 -1.45 14.50 -0.52
CA LEU A 97 -1.45 15.96 -0.47
C LEU A 97 -0.16 16.51 0.15
N ALA A 98 0.37 15.86 1.19
CA ALA A 98 1.64 16.27 1.82
C ALA A 98 2.85 16.09 0.88
N GLN A 99 2.78 15.15 -0.06
CA GLN A 99 3.80 14.93 -1.09
C GLN A 99 3.53 15.69 -2.39
N TRP A 100 2.46 16.48 -2.44
CA TRP A 100 2.06 17.20 -3.65
C TRP A 100 3.04 18.33 -3.97
N LYS A 101 3.74 18.21 -5.10
CA LYS A 101 4.73 19.21 -5.57
C LYS A 101 4.37 19.81 -6.93
N PHE A 102 3.23 19.43 -7.48
CA PHE A 102 2.83 19.83 -8.83
C PHE A 102 2.06 21.15 -8.80
N PRO A 103 2.37 22.09 -9.71
CA PRO A 103 1.68 23.37 -9.76
C PRO A 103 0.22 23.17 -10.15
N ASN A 104 -0.69 23.65 -9.30
CA ASN A 104 -2.15 23.67 -9.46
C ASN A 104 -2.84 22.29 -9.42
N ILE A 105 -3.81 22.14 -8.51
CA ILE A 105 -4.75 21.01 -8.52
C ILE A 105 -6.01 21.44 -9.28
N THR A 106 -6.00 21.28 -10.60
CA THR A 106 -7.07 21.76 -11.50
C THR A 106 -8.36 20.93 -11.37
N CYS A 107 -8.26 19.68 -10.90
CA CYS A 107 -9.43 18.82 -10.67
C CYS A 107 -10.33 19.28 -9.50
N LEU A 108 -9.80 20.15 -8.62
CA LEU A 108 -10.53 20.68 -7.47
C LEU A 108 -11.09 22.07 -7.78
N LYS A 109 -12.27 22.11 -8.43
CA LYS A 109 -13.01 23.36 -8.65
C LYS A 109 -13.36 24.04 -7.32
N HIS A 110 -13.48 25.37 -7.31
CA HIS A 110 -13.82 26.14 -6.11
C HIS A 110 -15.10 25.62 -5.44
N ASP A 111 -16.14 25.32 -6.21
CA ASP A 111 -17.40 24.76 -5.70
C ASP A 111 -17.22 23.40 -5.03
N PHE A 112 -16.27 22.59 -5.54
CA PHE A 112 -15.92 21.33 -4.93
C PHE A 112 -15.26 21.56 -3.58
N ILE A 113 -14.26 22.45 -3.50
CA ILE A 113 -13.55 22.79 -2.26
C ILE A 113 -14.51 23.37 -1.20
N GLU A 114 -15.43 24.26 -1.58
CA GLU A 114 -16.43 24.80 -0.64
C GLU A 114 -17.40 23.72 -0.16
N LYS A 115 -17.77 22.79 -1.05
CA LYS A 115 -18.54 21.60 -0.67
C LYS A 115 -17.75 20.68 0.25
N LEU A 116 -16.43 20.54 0.05
CA LEU A 116 -15.55 19.77 0.94
C LEU A 116 -15.54 20.39 2.34
N LYS A 117 -15.30 21.70 2.45
CA LYS A 117 -15.27 22.42 3.74
C LYS A 117 -16.59 22.30 4.51
N ARG A 118 -17.73 22.44 3.83
CA ARG A 118 -19.07 22.35 4.43
C ARG A 118 -19.45 20.95 4.92
N THR A 119 -18.79 19.90 4.45
CA THR A 119 -19.15 18.51 4.74
C THR A 119 -18.12 17.76 5.59
N SER A 120 -17.09 18.45 6.09
CA SER A 120 -16.03 17.85 6.92
C SER A 120 -16.52 17.79 8.37
N PRO A 121 -16.86 16.58 8.87
CA PRO A 121 -15.84 15.56 9.12
C PRO A 121 -16.14 14.14 8.58
N ASN A 122 -17.32 13.85 8.02
CA ASN A 122 -17.80 12.47 7.82
C ASN A 122 -17.99 12.10 6.35
N TRP A 123 -16.90 12.07 5.57
CA TRP A 123 -16.99 11.56 4.19
C TRP A 123 -17.01 10.04 4.16
N SER A 124 -17.96 9.47 3.42
CA SER A 124 -17.96 8.04 3.11
C SER A 124 -16.71 7.62 2.35
N SER A 125 -16.32 6.35 2.48
CA SER A 125 -15.17 5.75 1.79
C SER A 125 -15.22 6.02 0.29
N ARG A 126 -16.40 5.87 -0.35
CA ARG A 126 -16.55 6.19 -1.79
C ARG A 126 -16.19 7.62 -2.17
N ARG A 127 -16.55 8.60 -1.33
CA ARG A 127 -16.20 10.00 -1.61
C ARG A 127 -14.70 10.21 -1.49
N GLN A 128 -14.07 9.58 -0.50
CA GLN A 128 -12.63 9.63 -0.31
C GLN A 128 -11.88 8.92 -1.45
N GLY A 129 -12.33 7.74 -1.87
CA GLY A 129 -11.78 6.97 -3.00
C GLY A 129 -11.89 7.71 -4.32
N ARG A 130 -13.06 8.32 -4.61
CA ARG A 130 -13.23 9.21 -5.78
C ARG A 130 -12.30 10.40 -5.76
N LEU A 131 -12.09 11.03 -4.59
CA LEU A 131 -11.14 12.13 -4.48
C LEU A 131 -9.71 11.64 -4.71
N LEU A 132 -9.31 10.54 -4.08
CA LEU A 132 -7.99 9.95 -4.22
C LEU A 132 -7.67 9.71 -5.69
N ARG A 133 -8.60 9.08 -6.40
CA ARG A 133 -8.45 8.81 -7.84
C ARG A 133 -8.38 10.05 -8.70
N ARG A 134 -9.18 11.08 -8.41
CA ARG A 134 -9.09 12.36 -9.13
C ARG A 134 -7.73 13.01 -8.92
N LEU A 135 -7.19 12.97 -7.71
CA LEU A 135 -5.86 13.50 -7.42
C LEU A 135 -4.78 12.69 -8.11
N VAL A 136 -4.88 11.35 -8.07
CA VAL A 136 -3.93 10.45 -8.76
C VAL A 136 -3.98 10.63 -10.28
N ALA A 137 -5.15 10.88 -10.86
CA ALA A 137 -5.31 11.15 -12.30
C ALA A 137 -4.68 12.48 -12.75
N GLU A 138 -4.48 13.44 -11.85
CA GLU A 138 -3.79 14.71 -12.14
C GLU A 138 -2.27 14.61 -11.97
N LEU A 139 -1.75 13.48 -11.48
CA LEU A 139 -0.30 13.28 -11.39
C LEU A 139 0.29 13.16 -12.80
N PRO A 140 1.48 13.74 -13.05
CA PRO A 140 2.20 13.48 -14.28
C PRO A 140 2.43 11.97 -14.46
N LYS A 141 2.32 11.49 -15.70
CA LYS A 141 2.58 10.09 -16.08
C LYS A 141 3.93 9.55 -15.55
N ALA A 142 4.92 10.45 -15.47
CA ALA A 142 6.26 10.23 -14.94
C ALA A 142 6.35 10.08 -13.41
N THR A 143 5.23 10.12 -12.66
CA THR A 143 5.22 10.11 -11.19
C THR A 143 4.58 8.82 -10.65
N PRO A 144 5.31 7.69 -10.60
CA PRO A 144 4.79 6.45 -10.03
C PRO A 144 4.31 6.62 -8.60
N ILE A 145 3.28 5.85 -8.25
CA ILE A 145 2.73 5.79 -6.91
C ILE A 145 2.77 4.37 -6.36
N PHE A 146 3.32 4.24 -5.16
CA PHE A 146 3.28 3.03 -4.35
C PHE A 146 2.30 3.23 -3.19
N ILE A 147 1.35 2.30 -3.04
CA ILE A 147 0.37 2.27 -1.97
C ILE A 147 0.60 0.99 -1.17
N ILE A 148 0.95 1.13 0.11
CA ILE A 148 1.26 0.02 1.00
C ILE A 148 0.23 0.03 2.13
N ILE A 149 -0.55 -1.04 2.25
CA ILE A 149 -1.54 -1.23 3.32
C ILE A 149 -1.14 -2.47 4.09
N ASP A 150 -0.65 -2.26 5.31
CA ASP A 150 -0.13 -3.32 6.14
C ASP A 150 -1.10 -3.69 7.26
N GLY A 151 -1.37 -4.99 7.45
CA GLY A 151 -2.16 -5.47 8.58
C GLY A 151 -3.67 -5.52 8.35
N THR A 152 -4.15 -5.92 7.18
CA THR A 152 -5.60 -5.86 6.90
C THR A 152 -6.45 -6.76 7.79
N ASN A 153 -5.92 -7.86 8.34
CA ASN A 153 -6.62 -8.71 9.31
C ASN A 153 -7.13 -7.98 10.55
N TYR A 154 -6.56 -6.84 10.92
CA TYR A 154 -7.09 -6.00 12.01
C TYR A 154 -8.53 -5.53 11.72
N TYR A 155 -8.94 -5.50 10.45
CA TYR A 155 -10.27 -5.12 10.00
C TYR A 155 -11.15 -6.32 9.62
N GLU A 156 -10.64 -7.55 9.64
CA GLU A 156 -11.42 -8.79 9.43
C GLU A 156 -12.22 -9.20 10.69
N ILE A 157 -12.78 -8.20 11.37
CA ILE A 157 -13.80 -8.37 12.41
C ILE A 157 -15.13 -7.90 11.83
N ALA A 158 -16.23 -8.55 12.21
CA ALA A 158 -17.54 -8.42 11.56
C ALA A 158 -17.99 -6.96 11.31
N ASP A 159 -17.67 -6.03 12.21
CA ASP A 159 -18.07 -4.63 12.08
C ASP A 159 -17.23 -3.78 11.12
N LEU A 160 -16.01 -4.19 10.81
CA LEU A 160 -15.05 -3.38 10.04
C LEU A 160 -14.73 -3.97 8.66
N CYS A 161 -15.11 -5.23 8.44
CA CYS A 161 -14.82 -5.98 7.23
C CYS A 161 -15.39 -5.29 5.99
N ASP A 162 -16.68 -4.95 5.98
CA ASP A 162 -17.33 -4.29 4.84
C ASP A 162 -16.67 -2.97 4.45
N VAL A 163 -16.18 -2.22 5.43
CA VAL A 163 -15.55 -0.92 5.14
C VAL A 163 -14.13 -1.09 4.62
N MET A 164 -13.38 -2.09 5.12
CA MET A 164 -12.08 -2.42 4.55
C MET A 164 -12.23 -2.92 3.11
N LYS A 165 -13.24 -3.77 2.85
CA LYS A 165 -13.59 -4.20 1.49
C LYS A 165 -13.86 -3.03 0.57
N GLU A 166 -14.69 -2.08 0.99
CA GLU A 166 -14.99 -0.86 0.23
C GLU A 166 -13.74 0.00 -0.01
N ALA A 167 -12.84 0.11 0.98
CA ALA A 167 -11.59 0.84 0.83
C ALA A 167 -10.64 0.15 -0.17
N VAL A 168 -10.50 -1.17 -0.11
CA VAL A 168 -9.69 -1.95 -1.06
C VAL A 168 -10.26 -1.87 -2.47
N GLU A 169 -11.59 -1.95 -2.62
CA GLU A 169 -12.28 -1.77 -3.90
C GLU A 169 -11.95 -0.41 -4.52
N GLU A 170 -12.13 0.68 -3.76
CA GLU A 170 -11.84 2.04 -4.23
C GLU A 170 -10.36 2.27 -4.59
N ILE A 171 -9.43 1.57 -3.93
CA ILE A 171 -7.99 1.65 -4.21
C ILE A 171 -7.63 0.81 -5.44
N ASN A 172 -8.15 -0.41 -5.57
CA ASN A 172 -7.92 -1.26 -6.74
C ASN A 172 -8.52 -0.66 -8.01
N GLU A 173 -9.59 0.12 -7.86
CA GLU A 173 -10.18 0.91 -8.94
C GLU A 173 -9.22 1.95 -9.56
N LEU A 174 -8.09 2.28 -8.91
CA LEU A 174 -7.00 3.06 -9.51
C LEU A 174 -6.31 2.32 -10.66
N LEU A 175 -6.28 0.98 -10.62
CA LEU A 175 -5.59 0.14 -11.60
C LEU A 175 -6.32 0.02 -12.94
N SER A 176 -7.64 0.16 -12.93
CA SER A 176 -8.51 0.01 -14.11
C SER A 176 -8.98 1.36 -14.67
N SER A 177 -8.73 2.46 -13.96
CA SER A 177 -9.19 3.79 -14.35
C SER A 177 -8.41 4.32 -15.55
N LYS A 178 -9.12 4.57 -16.66
CA LYS A 178 -8.52 5.13 -17.89
C LYS A 178 -7.94 6.53 -17.71
N SER A 179 -8.39 7.28 -16.70
CA SER A 179 -7.87 8.62 -16.40
C SER A 179 -6.57 8.58 -15.58
N VAL A 180 -6.20 7.43 -15.02
CA VAL A 180 -4.95 7.28 -14.28
C VAL A 180 -3.87 6.79 -15.25
N GLU A 181 -3.02 7.70 -15.69
CA GLU A 181 -1.95 7.39 -16.64
C GLU A 181 -0.63 7.03 -15.94
N THR A 182 -0.48 7.40 -14.67
CA THR A 182 0.70 7.03 -13.88
C THR A 182 0.69 5.56 -13.46
N MET A 183 1.89 5.00 -13.25
CA MET A 183 2.05 3.66 -12.71
C MET A 183 1.61 3.61 -11.23
N VAL A 184 0.68 2.70 -10.93
CA VAL A 184 0.17 2.46 -9.57
C VAL A 184 0.56 1.06 -9.09
N LYS A 185 1.29 0.98 -7.99
CA LYS A 185 1.67 -0.28 -7.34
C LYS A 185 1.00 -0.38 -5.98
N ILE A 186 0.14 -1.37 -5.80
CA ILE A 186 -0.56 -1.61 -4.54
C ILE A 186 0.02 -2.88 -3.90
N LEU A 187 0.45 -2.76 -2.65
CA LEU A 187 0.84 -3.87 -1.79
C LEU A 187 -0.11 -3.89 -0.60
N ILE A 188 -0.83 -4.99 -0.45
CA ILE A 188 -1.69 -5.24 0.72
C ILE A 188 -1.10 -6.43 1.47
N THR A 189 -0.93 -6.32 2.79
CA THR A 189 -0.45 -7.43 3.61
C THR A 189 -1.44 -7.77 4.70
N SER A 190 -1.46 -9.06 5.04
CA SER A 190 -2.11 -9.57 6.23
C SER A 190 -1.08 -10.41 7.01
N PRO A 191 -0.88 -10.17 8.33
CA PRO A 191 -0.02 -10.99 9.18
C PRO A 191 -0.31 -12.49 9.12
N THR A 192 -1.59 -12.80 8.93
CA THR A 192 -2.14 -14.15 8.78
C THR A 192 -2.74 -14.29 7.39
N ARG A 193 -3.32 -15.44 7.07
CA ARG A 193 -4.15 -15.57 5.87
C ARG A 193 -5.36 -14.63 5.98
N SER A 194 -5.50 -13.72 5.02
CA SER A 194 -6.75 -12.97 4.82
C SER A 194 -7.80 -13.90 4.22
N PHE A 195 -9.04 -13.77 4.68
CA PHE A 195 -10.18 -14.53 4.13
C PHE A 195 -11.10 -13.64 3.32
N ASP A 196 -11.32 -12.41 3.80
CA ASP A 196 -12.35 -11.52 3.28
C ASP A 196 -11.89 -10.75 2.04
N LEU A 197 -10.58 -10.53 1.89
CA LEU A 197 -10.06 -9.72 0.79
C LEU A 197 -9.66 -10.55 -0.44
N ILE A 198 -9.59 -11.88 -0.32
CA ILE A 198 -9.13 -12.78 -1.40
C ILE A 198 -9.92 -12.55 -2.70
N GLU A 199 -11.22 -12.25 -2.62
CA GLU A 199 -12.09 -12.04 -3.79
C GLU A 199 -11.70 -10.84 -4.66
N TYR A 200 -10.93 -9.89 -4.12
CA TYR A 200 -10.48 -8.69 -4.83
C TYR A 200 -9.18 -8.90 -5.61
N PHE A 201 -8.60 -10.10 -5.56
CA PHE A 201 -7.31 -10.42 -6.18
C PHE A 201 -7.42 -11.66 -7.05
N LYS A 202 -6.66 -11.69 -8.14
CA LYS A 202 -6.47 -12.90 -8.93
C LYS A 202 -5.57 -13.87 -8.17
N THR A 203 -5.65 -15.16 -8.51
CA THR A 203 -4.83 -16.21 -7.88
C THR A 203 -3.32 -15.92 -7.93
N ASN A 204 -2.82 -15.32 -9.01
CA ASN A 204 -1.41 -14.98 -9.16
C ASN A 204 -1.01 -13.66 -8.47
N GLU A 205 -1.98 -12.89 -7.99
CA GLU A 205 -1.79 -11.66 -7.20
C GLU A 205 -1.78 -11.97 -5.69
N ILE A 206 -2.17 -13.18 -5.28
CA ILE A 206 -2.14 -13.65 -3.89
C ILE A 206 -0.86 -14.45 -3.63
N ILE A 207 -0.12 -14.04 -2.61
CA ILE A 207 1.18 -14.60 -2.25
C ILE A 207 1.08 -15.08 -0.80
N ASN A 208 1.17 -16.38 -0.59
CA ASN A 208 1.15 -16.97 0.75
C ASN A 208 2.59 -17.26 1.17
N VAL A 209 3.04 -16.63 2.26
CA VAL A 209 4.35 -16.92 2.84
C VAL A 209 4.33 -18.35 3.40
N PRO A 210 5.28 -19.23 3.03
CA PRO A 210 5.30 -20.63 3.47
C PRO A 210 5.36 -20.76 4.99
N GLU A 211 4.70 -21.77 5.57
CA GLU A 211 4.79 -22.09 6.99
C GLU A 211 6.23 -22.44 7.38
N ASP A 212 6.81 -23.43 6.70
CA ASP A 212 8.18 -23.88 6.90
C ASP A 212 9.14 -23.12 5.99
N MET A 213 10.17 -22.55 6.60
CA MET A 213 11.25 -21.88 5.90
C MET A 213 12.50 -22.76 5.97
N ASP A 214 12.77 -23.52 4.90
CA ASP A 214 13.91 -24.44 4.78
C ASP A 214 15.22 -23.83 5.34
N ASP A 215 16.06 -24.69 5.93
CA ASP A 215 17.14 -24.32 6.87
C ASP A 215 18.40 -23.67 6.30
N THR A 216 18.29 -22.98 5.17
CA THR A 216 19.43 -22.26 4.59
C THR A 216 19.64 -20.94 5.32
N ILE A 217 20.29 -20.99 6.49
CA ILE A 217 20.69 -19.81 7.25
C ILE A 217 21.81 -19.09 6.48
N THR A 218 21.48 -18.03 5.74
CA THR A 218 22.50 -17.02 5.37
C THR A 218 22.52 -15.92 6.42
N ARG A 219 23.74 -15.48 6.76
CA ARG A 219 23.98 -14.51 7.84
C ARG A 219 23.34 -13.15 7.49
N PHE A 220 22.43 -12.70 8.34
CA PHE A 220 21.59 -11.50 8.16
C PHE A 220 22.32 -10.20 8.55
N SER A 221 22.03 -9.12 7.82
CA SER A 221 22.16 -7.75 8.32
C SER A 221 21.05 -6.88 7.72
N GLU A 222 20.46 -5.98 8.51
CA GLU A 222 19.48 -4.99 8.03
C GLU A 222 20.07 -4.18 6.87
N SER A 223 21.38 -3.92 6.93
CA SER A 223 22.15 -3.28 5.86
C SER A 223 22.09 -4.07 4.55
N ARG A 224 22.18 -5.41 4.57
CA ARG A 224 22.09 -6.25 3.36
C ARG A 224 20.69 -6.20 2.75
N LEU A 225 19.65 -6.29 3.57
CA LEU A 225 18.27 -6.20 3.09
C LEU A 225 17.97 -4.83 2.49
N LYS A 226 18.41 -3.76 3.18
CA LYS A 226 18.27 -2.40 2.67
C LYS A 226 18.97 -2.26 1.31
N LEU A 227 20.20 -2.76 1.17
CA LEU A 227 20.91 -2.78 -0.11
C LEU A 227 20.13 -3.55 -1.20
N GLN A 228 19.47 -4.66 -0.87
CA GLN A 228 18.63 -5.40 -1.82
C GLN A 228 17.40 -4.61 -2.26
N PHE A 229 16.73 -3.92 -1.33
CA PHE A 229 15.62 -3.03 -1.69
C PHE A 229 16.10 -1.84 -2.52
N ASP A 230 17.15 -1.15 -2.08
CA ASP A 230 17.73 0.00 -2.78
C ASP A 230 18.14 -0.39 -4.21
N SER A 231 18.80 -1.54 -4.38
CA SER A 231 19.15 -2.08 -5.71
C SER A 231 17.92 -2.28 -6.59
N LYS A 232 16.84 -2.87 -6.05
CA LYS A 232 15.59 -3.07 -6.80
C LYS A 232 14.96 -1.73 -7.17
N VAL A 233 14.92 -0.78 -6.23
CA VAL A 233 14.38 0.57 -6.47
C VAL A 233 15.14 1.27 -7.59
N GLU A 234 16.47 1.18 -7.61
CA GLU A 234 17.29 1.73 -8.70
C GLU A 234 17.01 1.06 -10.05
N ASP A 235 16.87 -0.27 -10.09
CA ASP A 235 16.50 -1.00 -11.31
C ASP A 235 15.13 -0.55 -11.85
N LEU A 236 14.17 -0.31 -10.96
CA LEU A 236 12.86 0.21 -11.31
C LEU A 236 12.95 1.63 -11.87
N LYS A 237 13.68 2.53 -11.21
CA LYS A 237 13.90 3.91 -11.69
C LYS A 237 14.55 3.92 -13.08
N HIS A 238 15.56 3.08 -13.30
CA HIS A 238 16.21 2.95 -14.60
C HIS A 238 15.29 2.36 -15.68
N SER A 239 14.31 1.56 -15.29
CA SER A 239 13.29 1.03 -16.20
C SER A 239 12.20 2.07 -16.52
N LEU A 240 11.90 2.95 -15.56
CA LEU A 240 10.99 4.08 -15.76
C LEU A 240 11.59 5.14 -16.69
N SER A 241 12.85 5.54 -16.46
CA SER A 241 13.52 6.55 -17.28
C SER A 241 13.67 6.12 -18.75
N ARG A 242 13.94 4.84 -19.02
CA ARG A 242 14.02 4.32 -20.40
C ARG A 242 12.70 4.40 -21.17
N ASN A 243 11.56 4.38 -20.49
CA ASN A 243 10.24 4.47 -21.13
C ASN A 243 9.79 5.92 -21.37
N GLU A 244 10.48 6.93 -20.83
CA GLU A 244 10.18 8.35 -21.09
C GLU A 244 10.74 8.84 -22.44
N TYR A 245 11.68 8.09 -23.05
CA TYR A 245 12.35 8.44 -24.31
C TYR A 245 11.87 7.62 -25.53
N MET A 246 10.78 6.85 -25.41
CA MET A 246 10.09 6.19 -26.52
C MET A 246 8.66 6.71 -26.67
#